data_AF-A0A7S2Z8L7-F1
#
_entry.id   AF-A0A7S2Z8L7-F1
#
_cell.length_a   1.000
_cell.length_b   1.000
_cell.length_c   1.000
_cell.angle_alpha   90.00
_cell.angle_beta   90.00
_cell.angle_gamma   90.00
#
_symmetry.space_group_name_H-M   'P 1'
#
loop_
_entity.id
_entity.type
_entity.pdbx_description
1 polymer ?
#
loop_
_entity_poly.entity_id
_entity_poly.type
_entity_poly.pdbx_seq_one_letter_code
_entity_poly.pdbx_strand_id
1 'polypeptide(L)'
;GGRMYVTRDRYEADWDIVERGWKAHVLGEAPHKFESALEAVTELRKLPKANDQYLQPFVIVDKAGQAVGTVQDNDAVVLFNYRSDRMVEISKAFEYEDFKAFDRVRFPKGLKFAGMLQYDGDLKLPANYLVPPPFITRTSGEYMVKNGLSIFACSETQKFGHVTFFWNGNRSGYFDESRETYVEIPSDNCPFNEKPDMKTREITAAGIEALKSGRYDLLRINYASPDMVGHTGSLEATIQACETCDKCLGELLAEVDKLGGVYLVCSDHGNADDMVQRNKKTGQPLTDADGNNMALTSHTLAPVMVAVGGAGLQESVKMREDLPEAGI
;
A
#
# COMPACT_ATOMS: atom_id res chain seq x y z
N GLY A 1 -6.02 -1.63 -22.00
CA GLY A 1 -6.00 -2.91 -21.28
C GLY A 1 -6.32 -2.71 -19.82
N GLY A 2 -6.65 -3.79 -19.10
CA GLY A 2 -7.02 -3.76 -17.70
C GLY A 2 -5.80 -3.72 -16.77
N ARG A 3 -5.91 -3.01 -15.64
CA ARG A 3 -4.76 -2.68 -14.77
C ARG A 3 -4.00 -3.86 -14.15
N MET A 4 -4.68 -4.98 -13.88
CA MET A 4 -4.06 -6.17 -13.29
C MET A 4 -3.40 -7.06 -14.35
N TYR A 5 -3.64 -6.76 -15.62
CA TYR A 5 -3.05 -7.49 -16.71
C TYR A 5 -2.11 -6.60 -17.53
N VAL A 6 -2.29 -5.30 -17.66
CA VAL A 6 -1.49 -4.47 -18.59
C VAL A 6 -0.85 -3.30 -17.85
N THR A 7 0.47 -3.12 -18.04
CA THR A 7 1.33 -2.02 -17.57
C THR A 7 1.56 -1.94 -16.06
N ARG A 8 0.53 -2.11 -15.23
CA ARG A 8 0.55 -1.68 -13.82
C ARG A 8 0.90 -2.81 -12.86
N ASP A 9 2.00 -3.51 -13.07
CA ASP A 9 2.55 -4.43 -12.06
C ASP A 9 3.29 -3.69 -10.93
N ARG A 10 3.63 -4.37 -9.85
CA ARG A 10 4.37 -3.83 -8.70
C ARG A 10 5.26 -4.88 -8.07
N TYR A 11 6.35 -4.40 -7.48
CA TYR A 11 7.30 -5.19 -6.71
C TYR A 11 7.96 -6.32 -7.53
N GLU A 12 8.05 -6.12 -8.84
CA GLU A 12 8.67 -7.06 -9.78
C GLU A 12 8.00 -8.45 -9.74
N ALA A 13 6.68 -8.46 -9.51
CA ALA A 13 5.91 -9.69 -9.33
C ALA A 13 5.71 -10.43 -10.66
N ASP A 14 5.46 -9.69 -11.75
CA ASP A 14 5.27 -10.21 -13.09
C ASP A 14 5.57 -9.13 -14.16
N TRP A 15 6.80 -9.12 -14.66
CA TRP A 15 7.24 -8.22 -15.73
C TRP A 15 6.50 -8.41 -17.06
N ASP A 16 5.82 -9.54 -17.29
CA ASP A 16 5.04 -9.76 -18.51
C ASP A 16 3.83 -8.80 -18.57
N ILE A 17 3.32 -8.36 -17.42
CA ILE A 17 2.30 -7.31 -17.33
C ILE A 17 2.83 -6.00 -17.91
N VAL A 18 4.06 -5.63 -17.55
CA VAL A 18 4.71 -4.41 -18.02
C VAL A 18 5.06 -4.55 -19.50
N GLU A 19 5.60 -5.69 -19.93
CA GLU A 19 5.98 -5.96 -21.31
C GLU A 19 4.78 -5.86 -22.26
N ARG A 20 3.62 -6.43 -21.90
CA ARG A 20 2.39 -6.32 -22.72
C ARG A 20 1.91 -4.88 -22.83
N GLY A 21 2.10 -4.09 -21.78
CA GLY A 21 1.89 -2.65 -21.81
C GLY A 21 2.85 -1.94 -22.76
N TRP A 22 4.15 -2.24 -22.65
CA TRP A 22 5.19 -1.67 -23.50
C TRP A 22 4.94 -1.94 -24.99
N LYS A 23 4.66 -3.19 -25.35
CA LYS A 23 4.32 -3.59 -26.72
C LYS A 23 3.14 -2.78 -27.26
N ALA A 24 2.08 -2.60 -26.48
CA ALA A 24 0.92 -1.82 -26.90
C ALA A 24 1.23 -0.32 -27.06
N HIS A 25 1.87 0.30 -26.07
CA HIS A 25 2.11 1.75 -26.04
C HIS A 25 3.23 2.20 -26.98
N VAL A 26 4.34 1.47 -27.00
CA VAL A 26 5.57 1.86 -27.70
C VAL A 26 5.65 1.22 -29.08
N LEU A 27 5.25 -0.05 -29.23
CA LEU A 27 5.36 -0.75 -30.51
C LEU A 27 4.06 -0.72 -31.32
N GLY A 28 2.92 -0.40 -30.70
CA GLY A 28 1.62 -0.50 -31.35
C GLY A 28 1.20 -1.95 -31.58
N GLU A 29 1.71 -2.87 -30.76
CA GLU A 29 1.51 -4.31 -30.88
C GLU A 29 0.64 -4.84 -29.73
N ALA A 30 -0.47 -5.47 -30.09
CA ALA A 30 -1.33 -6.18 -29.16
C ALA A 30 -2.12 -7.28 -29.91
N PRO A 31 -2.64 -8.30 -29.21
CA PRO A 31 -3.47 -9.35 -29.81
C PRO A 31 -4.78 -8.84 -30.44
N HIS A 32 -5.25 -7.68 -29.99
CA HIS A 32 -6.49 -7.08 -30.45
C HIS A 32 -6.28 -5.66 -30.98
N LYS A 33 -6.95 -5.34 -32.08
CA LYS A 33 -6.92 -4.04 -32.75
C LYS A 33 -8.35 -3.59 -33.02
N PHE A 34 -8.64 -2.31 -32.78
CA PHE A 34 -9.98 -1.72 -32.95
C PHE A 34 -9.87 -0.30 -33.49
N GLU A 35 -10.92 0.23 -34.12
CA GLU A 35 -10.92 1.62 -34.59
C GLU A 35 -11.33 2.61 -33.49
N SER A 36 -11.92 2.11 -32.38
CA SER A 36 -12.29 2.95 -31.23
C SER A 36 -12.17 2.22 -29.90
N ALA A 37 -11.96 2.99 -28.82
CA ALA A 37 -11.89 2.45 -27.47
C ALA A 37 -13.23 1.86 -26.99
N LEU A 38 -14.37 2.45 -27.41
CA LEU A 38 -15.69 1.94 -27.06
C LEU A 38 -15.93 0.56 -27.67
N GLU A 39 -15.58 0.38 -28.94
CA GLU A 39 -15.64 -0.92 -29.60
C GLU A 39 -14.73 -1.94 -28.89
N ALA A 40 -13.48 -1.56 -28.61
CA ALA A 40 -12.53 -2.42 -27.91
C ALA A 40 -13.09 -2.93 -26.58
N VAL A 41 -13.62 -2.03 -25.74
CA VAL A 41 -14.17 -2.41 -24.43
C VAL A 41 -15.43 -3.27 -24.59
N THR A 42 -16.33 -2.92 -25.51
CA THR A 42 -17.56 -3.69 -25.76
C THR A 42 -17.25 -5.12 -26.22
N GLU A 43 -16.34 -5.30 -27.16
CA GLU A 43 -16.00 -6.63 -27.69
C GLU A 43 -15.20 -7.45 -26.68
N LEU A 44 -14.18 -6.86 -26.04
CA LEU A 44 -13.35 -7.59 -25.08
C LEU A 44 -14.11 -7.98 -23.81
N ARG A 45 -15.17 -7.26 -23.43
CA ARG A 45 -16.04 -7.64 -22.31
C ARG A 45 -16.88 -8.88 -22.57
N LYS A 46 -17.00 -9.33 -23.83
CA LYS A 46 -17.69 -10.59 -24.16
C LYS A 46 -16.84 -11.82 -23.86
N LEU A 47 -15.54 -11.66 -23.62
CA LEU A 47 -14.65 -12.77 -23.29
C LEU A 47 -14.96 -13.33 -21.89
N PRO A 48 -14.79 -14.65 -21.68
CA PRO A 48 -14.99 -15.25 -20.37
C PRO A 48 -14.14 -14.58 -19.29
N LYS A 49 -14.75 -14.30 -18.12
CA LYS A 49 -14.10 -13.67 -16.96
C LYS A 49 -13.55 -12.26 -17.23
N ALA A 50 -13.91 -11.63 -18.34
CA ALA A 50 -13.49 -10.26 -18.63
C ALA A 50 -14.09 -9.27 -17.63
N ASN A 51 -13.24 -8.41 -17.09
CA ASN A 51 -13.62 -7.26 -16.28
C ASN A 51 -12.59 -6.13 -16.48
N ASP A 52 -12.83 -4.97 -15.88
CA ASP A 52 -11.94 -3.81 -16.06
C ASP A 52 -10.51 -4.03 -15.56
N GLN A 53 -10.31 -4.94 -14.61
CA GLN A 53 -8.99 -5.25 -14.08
C GLN A 53 -8.19 -6.14 -15.03
N TYR A 54 -8.83 -7.07 -15.74
CA TYR A 54 -8.18 -8.08 -16.57
C TYR A 54 -8.51 -7.98 -18.06
N LEU A 55 -9.00 -6.82 -18.51
CA LEU A 55 -9.27 -6.58 -19.93
C LEU A 55 -8.00 -6.80 -20.75
N GLN A 56 -8.11 -7.57 -21.84
CA GLN A 56 -6.97 -7.90 -22.69
C GLN A 56 -6.28 -6.64 -23.27
N PRO A 57 -4.96 -6.69 -23.57
CA PRO A 57 -4.28 -5.58 -24.24
C PRO A 57 -4.84 -5.39 -25.65
N PHE A 58 -4.96 -4.13 -26.06
CA PHE A 58 -5.43 -3.75 -27.40
C PHE A 58 -4.77 -2.45 -27.85
N VAL A 59 -4.77 -2.22 -29.16
CA VAL A 59 -4.29 -0.99 -29.81
C VAL A 59 -5.40 -0.39 -30.66
N ILE A 60 -5.51 0.94 -30.64
CA ILE A 60 -6.40 1.65 -31.56
C ILE A 60 -5.68 1.87 -32.89
N VAL A 61 -6.34 1.52 -33.99
CA VAL A 61 -5.79 1.64 -35.34
C VAL A 61 -6.64 2.56 -36.20
N ASP A 62 -6.02 3.18 -37.20
CA ASP A 62 -6.72 3.89 -38.25
C ASP A 62 -7.36 2.91 -39.26
N LYS A 63 -8.04 3.47 -40.26
CA LYS A 63 -8.70 2.68 -41.33
C LYS A 63 -7.72 1.87 -42.20
N ALA A 64 -6.43 2.18 -42.15
CA ALA A 64 -5.38 1.42 -42.83
C ALA A 64 -4.79 0.31 -41.93
N GLY A 65 -5.27 0.17 -40.68
CA GLY A 65 -4.79 -0.81 -39.71
C GLY A 65 -3.51 -0.39 -38.98
N GLN A 66 -3.07 0.87 -39.15
CA GLN A 66 -1.88 1.42 -38.51
C GLN A 66 -2.23 1.95 -37.11
N ALA A 67 -1.40 1.67 -36.12
CA ALA A 67 -1.58 2.17 -34.76
C ALA A 67 -1.62 3.71 -34.74
N VAL A 68 -2.64 4.29 -34.11
CA VAL A 68 -2.90 5.75 -34.17
C VAL A 68 -1.89 6.60 -33.41
N GLY A 69 -1.16 6.03 -32.46
CA GLY A 69 -0.32 6.80 -31.53
C GLY A 69 0.63 5.93 -30.72
N THR A 70 1.59 5.33 -31.38
CA THR A 70 2.75 4.71 -30.71
C THR A 70 3.68 5.78 -30.16
N VAL A 71 4.36 5.53 -29.04
CA VAL A 71 5.42 6.42 -28.55
C VAL A 71 6.62 6.41 -29.49
N GLN A 72 7.08 7.59 -29.92
CA GLN A 72 8.17 7.82 -30.86
C GLN A 72 9.32 8.60 -30.23
N ASP A 73 10.42 8.72 -30.98
CA ASP A 73 11.55 9.57 -30.57
C ASP A 73 11.10 11.03 -30.44
N ASN A 74 11.61 11.72 -29.41
CA ASN A 74 11.33 13.12 -29.07
C ASN A 74 9.89 13.44 -28.62
N ASP A 75 9.06 12.42 -28.41
CA ASP A 75 7.75 12.60 -27.80
C ASP A 75 7.86 13.00 -26.32
N ALA A 76 6.72 13.43 -25.75
CA ALA A 76 6.55 13.60 -24.33
C ALA A 76 5.55 12.56 -23.79
N VAL A 77 5.91 11.90 -22.69
CA VAL A 77 5.06 10.91 -22.01
C VAL A 77 4.90 11.34 -20.55
N VAL A 78 3.64 11.49 -20.13
CA VAL A 78 3.30 11.84 -18.76
C VAL A 78 2.51 10.70 -18.13
N LEU A 79 3.06 10.11 -17.06
CA LEU A 79 2.30 9.19 -16.20
C LEU A 79 1.50 10.02 -15.19
N PHE A 80 0.20 10.15 -15.43
CA PHE A 80 -0.69 10.95 -14.56
C PHE A 80 -1.00 10.29 -13.20
N ASN A 81 -0.57 9.05 -13.00
CA ASN A 81 -0.73 8.36 -11.72
C ASN A 81 0.14 9.02 -10.65
N TYR A 82 -0.45 9.38 -9.51
CA TYR A 82 0.29 9.93 -8.36
C TYR A 82 0.80 8.84 -7.40
N ARG A 83 0.12 7.69 -7.31
CA ARG A 83 0.57 6.58 -6.46
C ARG A 83 1.69 5.78 -7.15
N SER A 84 2.80 5.58 -6.43
CA SER A 84 4.08 5.12 -6.97
C SER A 84 4.19 3.62 -7.23
N ASP A 85 3.66 2.77 -6.33
CA ASP A 85 3.94 1.31 -6.29
C ASP A 85 3.85 0.63 -7.66
N ARG A 86 2.81 0.94 -8.45
CA ARG A 86 2.59 0.32 -9.76
C ARG A 86 3.21 1.03 -10.96
N MET A 87 3.86 2.16 -10.74
CA MET A 87 4.42 3.02 -11.80
C MET A 87 5.94 2.95 -11.88
N VAL A 88 6.60 2.42 -10.86
CA VAL A 88 8.06 2.26 -10.82
C VAL A 88 8.56 1.43 -12.01
N GLU A 89 7.96 0.28 -12.29
CA GLU A 89 8.47 -0.67 -13.29
C GLU A 89 8.39 -0.14 -14.73
N ILE A 90 7.23 0.42 -15.12
CA ILE A 90 7.09 1.06 -16.43
C ILE A 90 7.98 2.29 -16.55
N SER A 91 8.22 3.02 -15.44
CA SER A 91 9.17 4.14 -15.42
C SER A 91 10.61 3.66 -15.63
N LYS A 92 11.02 2.53 -15.04
CA LYS A 92 12.32 1.90 -15.31
C LYS A 92 12.46 1.57 -16.81
N ALA A 93 11.41 1.03 -17.44
CA ALA A 93 11.44 0.70 -18.87
C ALA A 93 11.63 1.95 -19.77
N PHE A 94 11.06 3.09 -19.38
CA PHE A 94 11.18 4.37 -20.11
C PHE A 94 12.45 5.17 -19.81
N GLU A 95 13.07 5.05 -18.63
CA GLU A 95 14.25 5.88 -18.29
C GLU A 95 15.58 5.12 -18.31
N TYR A 96 15.61 3.82 -18.00
CA TYR A 96 16.89 3.12 -17.84
C TYR A 96 17.45 2.68 -19.19
N GLU A 97 18.65 3.14 -19.52
CA GLU A 97 19.34 2.69 -20.73
C GLU A 97 19.67 1.19 -20.66
N ASP A 98 20.24 0.73 -19.53
CA ASP A 98 20.55 -0.69 -19.26
C ASP A 98 19.37 -1.42 -18.60
N PHE A 99 18.26 -1.57 -19.33
CA PHE A 99 17.07 -2.29 -18.88
C PHE A 99 17.10 -3.75 -19.36
N LYS A 100 16.88 -4.70 -18.43
CA LYS A 100 17.04 -6.16 -18.69
C LYS A 100 15.80 -7.00 -18.39
N ALA A 101 14.71 -6.42 -17.90
CA ALA A 101 13.57 -7.22 -17.47
C ALA A 101 12.78 -7.83 -18.64
N PHE A 102 12.84 -7.21 -19.83
CA PHE A 102 12.34 -7.75 -21.09
C PHE A 102 13.00 -7.06 -22.29
N ASP A 103 12.89 -7.64 -23.49
CA ASP A 103 13.35 -6.99 -24.73
C ASP A 103 12.36 -5.89 -25.15
N ARG A 104 12.82 -4.65 -25.06
CA ARG A 104 12.00 -3.49 -25.45
C ARG A 104 11.76 -3.43 -26.95
N VAL A 105 12.56 -4.10 -27.78
CA VAL A 105 12.61 -4.02 -29.26
C VAL A 105 13.01 -2.62 -29.76
N ARG A 106 12.29 -1.59 -29.32
CA ARG A 106 12.55 -0.18 -29.58
C ARG A 106 12.53 0.60 -28.28
N PHE A 107 13.60 1.35 -28.03
CA PHE A 107 13.71 2.29 -26.92
C PHE A 107 13.76 3.73 -27.45
N PRO A 108 12.64 4.49 -27.38
CA PRO A 108 12.57 5.84 -27.95
C PRO A 108 13.65 6.77 -27.42
N LYS A 109 14.28 7.54 -28.31
CA LYS A 109 15.35 8.49 -27.99
C LYS A 109 14.83 9.91 -27.86
N GLY A 110 15.45 10.69 -26.99
CA GLY A 110 15.06 12.10 -26.75
C GLY A 110 13.69 12.27 -26.08
N LEU A 111 13.13 11.19 -25.50
CA LEU A 111 11.82 11.21 -24.85
C LEU A 111 11.82 12.15 -23.64
N LYS A 112 10.80 13.02 -23.54
CA LYS A 112 10.52 13.80 -22.32
C LYS A 112 9.55 13.01 -21.46
N PHE A 113 10.08 12.16 -20.59
CA PHE A 113 9.30 11.38 -19.65
C PHE A 113 9.13 12.11 -18.31
N ALA A 114 7.89 12.15 -17.79
CA ALA A 114 7.61 12.69 -16.47
C ALA A 114 6.51 11.90 -15.75
N GLY A 115 6.63 11.77 -14.43
CA GLY A 115 5.57 11.29 -13.55
C GLY A 115 4.73 12.45 -13.00
N MET A 116 3.54 12.15 -12.49
CA MET A 116 2.79 13.13 -11.69
C MET A 116 3.56 13.48 -10.41
N LEU A 117 4.14 12.48 -9.75
CA LEU A 117 5.05 12.59 -8.61
C LEU A 117 6.36 11.86 -8.93
N GLN A 118 7.39 12.08 -8.12
CA GLN A 118 8.51 11.14 -8.06
C GLN A 118 8.02 9.85 -7.38
N TYR A 119 8.17 8.72 -8.05
CA TYR A 119 7.67 7.43 -7.59
C TYR A 119 8.62 6.73 -6.63
N ASP A 120 9.91 6.92 -6.82
CA ASP A 120 10.96 6.38 -5.95
C ASP A 120 12.02 7.44 -5.71
N GLY A 121 12.17 7.87 -4.46
CA GLY A 121 13.10 8.93 -4.07
C GLY A 121 14.56 8.49 -4.07
N ASP A 122 14.82 7.21 -3.77
CA ASP A 122 16.17 6.65 -3.71
C ASP A 122 16.71 6.41 -5.12
N LEU A 123 15.87 5.84 -6.01
CA LEU A 123 16.16 5.67 -7.43
C LEU A 123 16.07 6.97 -8.22
N LYS A 124 15.50 8.03 -7.63
CA LYS A 124 15.18 9.31 -8.27
C LYS A 124 14.34 9.13 -9.54
N LEU A 125 13.32 8.27 -9.44
CA LEU A 125 12.53 7.79 -10.58
C LEU A 125 11.07 8.26 -10.48
N PRO A 126 10.46 8.81 -11.55
CA PRO A 126 11.13 9.35 -12.73
C PRO A 126 12.02 10.54 -12.37
N ALA A 127 13.00 10.80 -13.22
CA ALA A 127 13.91 11.94 -13.09
C ALA A 127 13.19 13.28 -13.18
N ASN A 128 12.09 13.34 -13.96
CA ASN A 128 11.22 14.50 -14.04
C ASN A 128 9.83 14.19 -13.45
N TYR A 129 9.26 15.15 -12.74
CA TYR A 129 7.93 15.02 -12.16
C TYR A 129 7.21 16.38 -12.13
N LEU A 130 5.88 16.35 -12.23
CA LEU A 130 5.07 17.57 -12.32
C LEU A 130 4.77 18.19 -10.95
N VAL A 131 4.61 17.36 -9.94
CA VAL A 131 4.38 17.77 -8.55
C VAL A 131 5.53 17.20 -7.70
N PRO A 132 6.24 18.03 -6.92
CA PRO A 132 7.26 17.51 -6.02
C PRO A 132 6.61 16.62 -4.95
N PRO A 133 7.24 15.48 -4.59
CA PRO A 133 6.75 14.67 -3.50
C PRO A 133 6.71 15.50 -2.20
N PRO A 134 5.79 15.21 -1.26
CA PRO A 134 5.78 15.88 0.03
C PRO A 134 7.13 15.70 0.71
N PHE A 135 7.82 16.80 0.98
CA PHE A 135 9.07 16.77 1.71
C PHE A 135 8.78 16.82 3.21
N ILE A 136 8.78 15.65 3.85
CA ILE A 136 8.48 15.52 5.28
C ILE A 136 9.81 15.48 6.03
N THR A 137 10.07 16.49 6.85
CA THR A 137 11.28 16.59 7.67
C THR A 137 10.93 16.78 9.13
N ARG A 138 11.88 16.45 10.02
CA ARG A 138 11.71 16.56 11.47
C ARG A 138 10.53 15.70 11.95
N THR A 139 10.44 14.48 11.42
CA THR A 139 9.50 13.48 11.90
C THR A 139 9.81 13.10 13.35
N SER A 140 8.84 12.53 14.06
CA SER A 140 9.04 12.10 15.44
C SER A 140 10.20 11.10 15.58
N GLY A 141 10.32 10.15 14.64
CA GLY A 141 11.44 9.20 14.60
C GLY A 141 12.79 9.90 14.45
N GLU A 142 12.90 10.88 13.55
CA GLU A 142 14.12 11.66 13.38
C GLU A 142 14.50 12.40 14.67
N TYR A 143 13.52 13.02 15.33
CA TYR A 143 13.76 13.75 16.57
C TYR A 143 14.22 12.83 17.71
N MET A 144 13.57 11.68 17.89
CA MET A 144 13.90 10.71 18.94
C MET A 144 15.32 10.17 18.77
N VAL A 145 15.66 9.69 17.57
CA VAL A 145 16.99 9.12 17.28
C VAL A 145 18.09 10.17 17.44
N LYS A 146 17.88 11.40 16.95
CA LYS A 146 18.86 12.50 17.12
C LYS A 146 19.06 12.92 18.57
N ASN A 147 18.09 12.65 19.45
CA ASN A 147 18.20 12.87 20.89
C ASN A 147 18.69 11.62 21.65
N GLY A 148 19.18 10.62 20.93
CA GLY A 148 19.83 9.45 21.52
C GLY A 148 18.88 8.37 22.04
N LEU A 149 17.61 8.38 21.62
CA LEU A 149 16.66 7.31 21.92
C LEU A 149 16.82 6.16 20.93
N SER A 150 16.65 4.94 21.44
CA SER A 150 16.72 3.69 20.66
C SER A 150 15.32 3.19 20.33
N ILE A 151 15.09 2.80 19.08
CA ILE A 151 13.77 2.46 18.54
C ILE A 151 13.76 1.02 18.02
N PHE A 152 12.74 0.28 18.37
CA PHE A 152 12.38 -0.99 17.74
C PHE A 152 11.11 -0.81 16.91
N ALA A 153 11.14 -1.22 15.65
CA ALA A 153 9.96 -1.23 14.77
C ALA A 153 9.70 -2.65 14.25
N CYS A 154 8.48 -3.14 14.37
CA CYS A 154 8.14 -4.50 13.92
C CYS A 154 6.76 -4.56 13.27
N SER A 155 6.69 -5.28 12.15
CA SER A 155 5.44 -5.71 11.54
C SER A 155 5.73 -6.84 10.57
N GLU A 156 4.70 -7.37 9.93
CA GLU A 156 4.85 -8.33 8.84
C GLU A 156 5.02 -7.65 7.48
N THR A 157 5.45 -8.39 6.47
CA THR A 157 5.75 -7.88 5.12
C THR A 157 4.70 -6.91 4.57
N GLN A 158 3.40 -7.18 4.77
CA GLN A 158 2.32 -6.31 4.26
C GLN A 158 2.32 -4.89 4.87
N LYS A 159 2.81 -4.72 6.11
CA LYS A 159 2.80 -3.44 6.83
C LYS A 159 4.18 -3.01 7.36
N PHE A 160 5.25 -3.74 7.05
CA PHE A 160 6.63 -3.39 7.43
C PHE A 160 7.04 -1.99 6.95
N GLY A 161 6.76 -1.66 5.68
CA GLY A 161 6.99 -0.32 5.14
C GLY A 161 6.16 0.78 5.83
N HIS A 162 5.02 0.44 6.45
CA HIS A 162 4.16 1.40 7.14
C HIS A 162 4.76 1.83 8.47
N VAL A 163 5.38 0.90 9.20
CA VAL A 163 6.09 1.19 10.46
C VAL A 163 7.54 1.63 10.26
N THR A 164 8.03 1.73 9.03
CA THR A 164 9.41 2.18 8.72
C THR A 164 9.37 3.35 7.74
N PHE A 165 9.25 3.07 6.44
CA PHE A 165 9.26 4.03 5.35
C PHE A 165 8.23 5.15 5.50
N PHE A 166 6.95 4.82 5.63
CA PHE A 166 5.87 5.82 5.73
C PHE A 166 5.94 6.59 7.05
N TRP A 167 6.17 5.88 8.18
CA TRP A 167 6.36 6.51 9.49
C TRP A 167 7.48 7.55 9.50
N ASN A 168 8.55 7.29 8.76
CA ASN A 168 9.72 8.16 8.66
C ASN A 168 9.57 9.28 7.61
N GLY A 169 8.37 9.48 7.05
CA GLY A 169 8.09 10.54 6.08
C GLY A 169 8.49 10.16 4.65
N ASN A 170 8.17 8.93 4.24
CA ASN A 170 8.54 8.34 2.95
C ASN A 170 10.06 8.26 2.74
N ARG A 171 10.78 7.90 3.81
CA ARG A 171 12.22 7.75 3.80
C ARG A 171 12.60 6.29 4.01
N SER A 172 13.34 5.74 3.06
CA SER A 172 13.94 4.42 3.21
C SER A 172 15.16 4.47 4.12
N GLY A 173 15.46 3.34 4.75
CA GLY A 173 16.61 3.18 5.63
C GLY A 173 16.46 3.86 6.99
N TYR A 174 17.52 3.76 7.78
CA TYR A 174 17.58 4.26 9.15
C TYR A 174 17.91 5.76 9.20
N PHE A 175 17.50 6.44 10.26
CA PHE A 175 18.10 7.70 10.69
C PHE A 175 19.48 7.45 11.34
N ASP A 176 19.60 6.41 12.16
CA ASP A 176 20.85 5.92 12.77
C ASP A 176 20.77 4.40 13.01
N GLU A 177 21.55 3.62 12.26
CA GLU A 177 21.57 2.15 12.35
C GLU A 177 21.98 1.62 13.73
N SER A 178 22.70 2.41 14.52
CA SER A 178 23.14 1.99 15.86
C SER A 178 22.03 2.10 16.91
N ARG A 179 20.94 2.80 16.59
CA ARG A 179 19.83 3.11 17.50
C ARG A 179 18.50 2.52 17.07
N GLU A 180 18.40 2.11 15.82
CA GLU A 180 17.16 1.59 15.26
C GLU A 180 17.30 0.12 14.91
N THR A 181 16.29 -0.67 15.28
CA THR A 181 16.21 -2.07 14.89
C THR A 181 14.85 -2.32 14.26
N TYR A 182 14.84 -2.68 12.98
CA TYR A 182 13.63 -3.02 12.24
C TYR A 182 13.54 -4.53 12.07
N VAL A 183 12.41 -5.11 12.47
CA VAL A 183 12.13 -6.54 12.32
C VAL A 183 10.95 -6.71 11.37
N GLU A 184 11.22 -7.37 10.24
CA GLU A 184 10.19 -7.83 9.33
C GLU A 184 9.88 -9.30 9.61
N ILE A 185 8.60 -9.61 9.81
CA ILE A 185 8.11 -10.99 9.88
C ILE A 185 7.52 -11.36 8.51
N PRO A 186 8.03 -12.40 7.81
CA PRO A 186 7.51 -12.75 6.50
C PRO A 186 6.02 -13.11 6.55
N SER A 187 5.19 -12.41 5.78
CA SER A 187 3.76 -12.73 5.64
C SER A 187 3.55 -14.07 4.92
N ASP A 188 2.40 -14.72 5.16
CA ASP A 188 1.99 -15.87 4.37
C ASP A 188 1.66 -15.48 2.91
N ASN A 189 2.02 -16.35 1.95
CA ASN A 189 1.68 -16.18 0.55
C ASN A 189 0.35 -16.90 0.21
N CYS A 190 -0.76 -16.37 0.73
CA CYS A 190 -2.12 -16.88 0.47
C CYS A 190 -3.15 -15.74 0.58
N PRO A 191 -4.39 -15.93 0.10
CA PRO A 191 -5.51 -15.06 0.49
C PRO A 191 -5.63 -14.99 2.01
N PHE A 192 -5.62 -13.79 2.60
CA PHE A 192 -5.52 -13.62 4.06
C PHE A 192 -6.74 -14.13 4.83
N ASN A 193 -7.91 -14.25 4.17
CA ASN A 193 -9.08 -14.89 4.78
C ASN A 193 -8.90 -16.39 5.04
N GLU A 194 -7.93 -17.06 4.40
CA GLU A 194 -7.59 -18.46 4.68
C GLU A 194 -6.71 -18.61 5.92
N LYS A 195 -6.01 -17.53 6.31
CA LYS A 195 -5.15 -17.45 7.50
C LYS A 195 -5.34 -16.11 8.21
N PRO A 196 -6.51 -15.86 8.82
CA PRO A 196 -6.87 -14.54 9.34
C PRO A 196 -6.01 -14.07 10.52
N ASP A 197 -5.34 -14.99 11.22
CA ASP A 197 -4.39 -14.65 12.29
C ASP A 197 -3.12 -13.98 11.74
N MET A 198 -2.83 -14.15 10.45
CA MET A 198 -1.63 -13.69 9.74
C MET A 198 -0.38 -13.90 10.61
N LYS A 199 0.40 -12.85 10.89
CA LYS A 199 1.59 -12.92 11.76
C LYS A 199 1.41 -12.22 13.09
N THR A 200 0.17 -11.98 13.52
CA THR A 200 -0.14 -11.23 14.73
C THR A 200 0.50 -11.83 15.99
N ARG A 201 0.60 -13.17 16.08
CA ARG A 201 1.23 -13.87 17.21
C ARG A 201 2.75 -13.71 17.21
N GLU A 202 3.38 -13.87 16.06
CA GLU A 202 4.83 -13.72 15.88
C GLU A 202 5.27 -12.27 16.13
N ILE A 203 4.48 -11.30 15.67
CA ILE A 203 4.72 -9.86 15.93
C ILE A 203 4.66 -9.58 17.44
N THR A 204 3.67 -10.16 18.13
CA THR A 204 3.53 -10.02 19.59
C THR A 204 4.72 -10.61 20.33
N ALA A 205 5.17 -11.80 19.92
CA ALA A 205 6.33 -12.45 20.51
C ALA A 205 7.61 -11.60 20.34
N ALA A 206 7.84 -11.07 19.14
CA ALA A 206 8.97 -10.18 18.87
C ALA A 206 8.89 -8.88 19.69
N GLY A 207 7.69 -8.31 19.84
CA GLY A 207 7.45 -7.14 20.69
C GLY A 207 7.75 -7.40 22.17
N ILE A 208 7.27 -8.52 22.71
CA ILE A 208 7.53 -8.93 24.10
C ILE A 208 9.03 -9.17 24.33
N GLU A 209 9.72 -9.80 23.38
CA GLU A 209 11.17 -10.00 23.46
C GLU A 209 11.92 -8.66 23.47
N ALA A 210 11.53 -7.73 22.58
CA ALA A 210 12.11 -6.40 22.53
C ALA A 210 11.90 -5.63 23.84
N LEU A 211 10.69 -5.68 24.42
CA LEU A 211 10.38 -5.08 25.72
C LEU A 211 11.28 -5.64 26.83
N LYS A 212 11.35 -6.97 26.95
CA LYS A 212 12.14 -7.66 27.99
C LYS A 212 13.65 -7.43 27.86
N SER A 213 14.12 -7.08 26.67
CA SER A 213 15.55 -6.79 26.47
C SER A 213 16.00 -5.50 27.17
N GLY A 214 15.09 -4.56 27.44
CA GLY A 214 15.41 -3.25 28.01
C GLY A 214 16.31 -2.36 27.14
N ARG A 215 16.49 -2.70 25.85
CA ARG A 215 17.41 -2.01 24.93
C ARG A 215 16.80 -0.81 24.22
N TYR A 216 15.48 -0.67 24.24
CA TYR A 216 14.77 0.29 23.40
C TYR A 216 13.93 1.23 24.27
N ASP A 217 13.98 2.51 23.94
CA ASP A 217 13.17 3.56 24.56
C ASP A 217 11.78 3.66 23.92
N LEU A 218 11.66 3.27 22.64
CA LEU A 218 10.39 3.21 21.92
C LEU A 218 10.24 1.89 21.18
N LEU A 219 9.08 1.25 21.34
CA LEU A 219 8.63 0.17 20.48
C LEU A 219 7.46 0.64 19.64
N ARG A 220 7.53 0.38 18.34
CA ARG A 220 6.47 0.66 17.38
C ARG A 220 6.09 -0.62 16.65
N ILE A 221 4.81 -1.01 16.74
CA ILE A 221 4.30 -2.26 16.18
C ILE A 221 3.05 -1.98 15.37
N ASN A 222 2.88 -2.68 14.24
CA ASN A 222 1.62 -2.70 13.49
C ASN A 222 1.13 -4.14 13.34
N TYR A 223 -0.13 -4.38 13.74
CA TYR A 223 -0.87 -5.61 13.46
C TYR A 223 -1.66 -5.43 12.18
N ALA A 224 -1.27 -6.15 11.12
CA ALA A 224 -1.85 -5.99 9.79
C ALA A 224 -3.23 -6.67 9.64
N SER A 225 -3.53 -7.66 10.48
CA SER A 225 -4.63 -8.60 10.25
C SER A 225 -6.02 -7.97 10.10
N PRO A 226 -6.44 -6.98 10.93
CA PRO A 226 -7.80 -6.42 10.78
C PRO A 226 -8.01 -5.75 9.41
N ASP A 227 -7.00 -5.07 8.88
CA ASP A 227 -7.08 -4.37 7.59
C ASP A 227 -6.98 -5.34 6.41
N MET A 228 -5.93 -6.18 6.42
CA MET A 228 -5.63 -7.06 5.30
C MET A 228 -6.71 -8.14 5.10
N VAL A 229 -7.30 -8.63 6.19
CA VAL A 229 -8.43 -9.56 6.14
C VAL A 229 -9.73 -8.83 5.83
N GLY A 230 -9.93 -7.61 6.34
CA GLY A 230 -11.07 -6.76 5.99
C GLY A 230 -11.19 -6.51 4.47
N HIS A 231 -10.06 -6.32 3.79
CA HIS A 231 -10.02 -6.19 2.33
C HIS A 231 -10.54 -7.41 1.55
N THR A 232 -10.62 -8.58 2.17
CA THR A 232 -11.19 -9.78 1.54
C THR A 232 -12.72 -9.75 1.48
N GLY A 233 -13.36 -8.95 2.33
CA GLY A 233 -14.81 -8.91 2.48
C GLY A 233 -15.39 -10.10 3.25
N SER A 234 -14.55 -11.02 3.76
CA SER A 234 -14.98 -12.13 4.59
C SER A 234 -15.22 -11.67 6.01
N LEU A 235 -16.50 -11.51 6.39
CA LEU A 235 -16.88 -11.08 7.73
C LEU A 235 -16.36 -12.04 8.82
N GLU A 236 -16.54 -13.35 8.64
CA GLU A 236 -16.13 -14.36 9.64
C GLU A 236 -14.61 -14.36 9.86
N ALA A 237 -13.83 -14.33 8.77
CA ALA A 237 -12.38 -14.25 8.86
C ALA A 237 -11.93 -12.93 9.49
N THR A 238 -12.61 -11.82 9.20
CA THR A 238 -12.29 -10.51 9.78
C THR A 238 -12.57 -10.47 11.28
N ILE A 239 -13.66 -11.10 11.74
CA ILE A 239 -13.95 -11.26 13.18
C ILE A 239 -12.79 -12.00 13.85
N GLN A 240 -12.37 -13.15 13.31
CA GLN A 240 -11.25 -13.91 13.86
C GLN A 240 -9.95 -13.08 13.88
N ALA A 241 -9.66 -12.35 12.81
CA ALA A 241 -8.48 -11.48 12.73
C ALA A 241 -8.46 -10.41 13.83
N CYS A 242 -9.62 -9.80 14.12
CA CYS A 242 -9.79 -8.83 15.20
C CYS A 242 -9.66 -9.48 16.60
N GLU A 243 -10.26 -10.65 16.83
CA GLU A 243 -10.17 -11.38 18.10
C GLU A 243 -8.74 -11.80 18.42
N THR A 244 -8.00 -12.30 17.42
CA THR A 244 -6.59 -12.65 17.59
C THR A 244 -5.74 -11.40 17.87
N CYS A 245 -6.01 -10.29 17.18
CA CYS A 245 -5.35 -9.01 17.43
C CYS A 245 -5.61 -8.49 18.84
N ASP A 246 -6.85 -8.51 19.32
CA ASP A 246 -7.23 -8.07 20.67
C ASP A 246 -6.50 -8.86 21.75
N LYS A 247 -6.50 -10.20 21.65
CA LYS A 247 -5.81 -11.07 22.61
C LYS A 247 -4.29 -10.82 22.60
N CYS A 248 -3.68 -10.68 21.43
CA CYS A 248 -2.26 -10.40 21.27
C CYS A 248 -1.85 -9.04 21.82
N LEU A 249 -2.66 -8.02 21.55
CA LEU A 249 -2.48 -6.69 22.14
C LEU A 249 -2.56 -6.77 23.66
N GLY A 250 -3.55 -7.44 24.23
CA GLY A 250 -3.65 -7.65 25.67
C GLY A 250 -2.41 -8.30 26.30
N GLU A 251 -1.84 -9.32 25.64
CA GLU A 251 -0.59 -9.96 26.07
C GLU A 251 0.60 -8.99 26.05
N LEU A 252 0.72 -8.15 25.02
CA LEU A 252 1.76 -7.14 24.90
C LEU A 252 1.61 -6.04 25.97
N LEU A 253 0.40 -5.50 26.16
CA LEU A 253 0.13 -4.44 27.13
C LEU A 253 0.36 -4.91 28.57
N ALA A 254 -0.02 -6.15 28.89
CA ALA A 254 0.27 -6.73 30.20
C ALA A 254 1.78 -6.83 30.48
N GLU A 255 2.61 -7.02 29.45
CA GLU A 255 4.06 -7.00 29.61
C GLU A 255 4.60 -5.57 29.79
N VAL A 256 4.04 -4.59 29.07
CA VAL A 256 4.34 -3.16 29.28
C VAL A 256 4.07 -2.77 30.74
N ASP A 257 2.93 -3.20 31.30
CA ASP A 257 2.58 -2.94 32.70
C ASP A 257 3.59 -3.55 33.68
N LYS A 258 4.00 -4.80 33.49
CA LYS A 258 5.01 -5.45 34.36
C LYS A 258 6.34 -4.73 34.37
N LEU A 259 6.72 -4.12 33.24
CA LEU A 259 7.97 -3.38 33.09
C LEU A 259 7.86 -1.92 33.51
N GLY A 260 6.70 -1.46 33.98
CA GLY A 260 6.48 -0.06 34.37
C GLY A 260 6.53 0.90 33.17
N GLY A 261 6.20 0.42 31.98
CA GLY A 261 6.17 1.20 30.75
C GLY A 261 4.85 1.96 30.53
N VAL A 262 4.79 2.65 29.39
CA VAL A 262 3.61 3.39 28.91
C VAL A 262 3.29 2.88 27.51
N TYR A 263 1.99 2.79 27.19
CA TYR A 263 1.54 2.46 25.84
C TYR A 263 0.63 3.56 25.27
N LEU A 264 0.66 3.66 23.94
CA LEU A 264 -0.34 4.35 23.13
C LEU A 264 -0.80 3.39 22.04
N VAL A 265 -2.10 3.12 21.98
CA VAL A 265 -2.74 2.26 20.98
C VAL A 265 -3.60 3.14 20.08
N CYS A 266 -3.48 2.97 18.77
CA CYS A 266 -4.25 3.68 17.76
C CYS A 266 -4.34 2.85 16.47
N SER A 267 -5.20 3.28 15.54
CA SER A 267 -5.28 2.79 14.16
C SER A 267 -4.95 3.92 13.18
N ASP A 268 -4.41 3.59 12.01
CA ASP A 268 -4.16 4.54 10.92
C ASP A 268 -5.44 4.90 10.15
N HIS A 269 -6.40 3.98 10.07
CA HIS A 269 -7.73 4.18 9.50
C HIS A 269 -8.70 3.07 9.93
N GLY A 270 -9.97 3.19 9.51
CA GLY A 270 -10.96 2.11 9.60
C GLY A 270 -10.93 1.16 8.40
N ASN A 271 -11.43 -0.06 8.60
CA ASN A 271 -11.71 -1.11 7.60
C ASN A 271 -12.68 -2.14 8.23
N ALA A 272 -12.17 -2.94 9.17
CA ALA A 272 -12.91 -4.03 9.82
C ALA A 272 -14.16 -3.60 10.61
N ASP A 273 -14.32 -2.30 10.85
CA ASP A 273 -15.48 -1.70 11.53
C ASP A 273 -16.77 -1.71 10.69
N ASP A 274 -16.69 -1.78 9.37
CA ASP A 274 -17.87 -1.94 8.50
C ASP A 274 -17.57 -2.84 7.31
N MET A 275 -18.07 -4.07 7.36
CA MET A 275 -17.82 -5.10 6.35
C MET A 275 -18.90 -5.17 5.27
N VAL A 276 -19.82 -4.20 5.22
CA VAL A 276 -20.99 -4.24 4.35
C VAL A 276 -21.17 -2.92 3.60
N GLN A 277 -21.44 -2.98 2.30
CA GLN A 277 -21.76 -1.81 1.50
C GLN A 277 -23.10 -1.22 1.93
N ARG A 278 -23.17 0.10 2.05
CA ARG A 278 -24.37 0.82 2.52
C ARG A 278 -24.88 1.82 1.50
N ASN A 279 -26.20 1.98 1.48
CA ASN A 279 -26.82 3.08 0.75
C ASN A 279 -26.39 4.42 1.38
N LYS A 280 -25.78 5.31 0.59
CA LYS A 280 -25.24 6.59 1.08
C LYS A 280 -26.27 7.52 1.72
N LYS A 281 -27.55 7.40 1.37
CA LYS A 281 -28.62 8.26 1.92
C LYS A 281 -29.26 7.68 3.18
N THR A 282 -29.42 6.36 3.24
CA THR A 282 -30.19 5.70 4.31
C THR A 282 -29.34 4.94 5.32
N GLY A 283 -28.07 4.67 5.01
CA GLY A 283 -27.16 3.86 5.84
C GLY A 283 -27.50 2.36 5.87
N GLN A 284 -28.55 1.94 5.16
CA GLN A 284 -28.98 0.55 5.14
C GLN A 284 -28.01 -0.33 4.33
N PRO A 285 -27.73 -1.57 4.77
CA PRO A 285 -27.00 -2.56 4.00
C PRO A 285 -27.57 -2.73 2.59
N LEU A 286 -26.68 -2.81 1.61
CA LEU A 286 -27.02 -3.24 0.26
C LEU A 286 -26.94 -4.76 0.20
N THR A 287 -27.93 -5.37 -0.46
CA THR A 287 -27.95 -6.80 -0.71
C THR A 287 -27.78 -7.10 -2.19
N ASP A 288 -27.20 -8.24 -2.50
CA ASP A 288 -27.19 -8.80 -3.85
C ASP A 288 -28.56 -9.35 -4.26
N ALA A 289 -28.64 -9.96 -5.45
CA ALA A 289 -29.87 -10.53 -5.98
C ALA A 289 -30.41 -11.71 -5.15
N ASP A 290 -29.54 -12.36 -4.38
CA ASP A 290 -29.87 -13.51 -3.53
C ASP A 290 -30.22 -13.06 -2.09
N GLY A 291 -30.18 -11.76 -1.81
CA GLY A 291 -30.50 -11.18 -0.51
C GLY A 291 -29.33 -11.18 0.48
N ASN A 292 -28.12 -11.54 0.06
CA ASN A 292 -26.94 -11.51 0.92
C ASN A 292 -26.35 -10.10 0.97
N ASN A 293 -25.81 -9.70 2.11
CA ASN A 293 -25.11 -8.42 2.24
C ASN A 293 -23.93 -8.35 1.28
N MET A 294 -23.86 -7.27 0.51
CA MET A 294 -22.72 -6.99 -0.36
C MET A 294 -21.51 -6.58 0.47
N ALA A 295 -20.43 -7.34 0.39
CA ALA A 295 -19.22 -7.08 1.17
C ALA A 295 -18.60 -5.70 0.85
N LEU A 296 -18.21 -4.96 1.88
CA LEU A 296 -17.33 -3.80 1.75
C LEU A 296 -15.88 -4.27 1.88
N THR A 297 -15.08 -3.98 0.85
CA THR A 297 -13.66 -4.38 0.80
C THR A 297 -12.72 -3.18 0.86
N SER A 298 -13.24 -1.99 1.14
CA SER A 298 -12.48 -0.75 1.23
C SER A 298 -12.39 -0.26 2.68
N HIS A 299 -11.48 0.66 2.93
CA HIS A 299 -11.46 1.40 4.19
C HIS A 299 -12.77 2.14 4.43
N THR A 300 -12.98 2.55 5.68
CA THR A 300 -14.14 3.34 6.10
C THR A 300 -13.75 4.79 6.40
N LEU A 301 -14.75 5.63 6.68
CA LEU A 301 -14.56 6.99 7.21
C LEU A 301 -14.74 7.03 8.73
N ALA A 302 -14.68 5.87 9.40
CA ALA A 302 -14.85 5.83 10.84
C ALA A 302 -13.71 6.57 11.57
N PRO A 303 -14.01 7.24 12.69
CA PRO A 303 -12.96 7.75 13.55
C PRO A 303 -12.13 6.58 14.11
N VAL A 304 -10.84 6.83 14.36
CA VAL A 304 -9.96 5.87 15.03
C VAL A 304 -9.88 6.17 16.52
N MET A 305 -9.79 5.12 17.33
CA MET A 305 -9.63 5.23 18.78
C MET A 305 -8.17 5.49 19.13
N VAL A 306 -7.92 6.33 20.14
CA VAL A 306 -6.61 6.49 20.77
C VAL A 306 -6.74 6.11 22.24
N ALA A 307 -5.98 5.12 22.70
CA ALA A 307 -5.90 4.72 24.10
C ALA A 307 -4.48 4.92 24.63
N VAL A 308 -4.36 5.54 25.81
CA VAL A 308 -3.08 5.74 26.51
C VAL A 308 -3.18 5.11 27.89
N GLY A 309 -2.16 4.36 28.29
CA GLY A 309 -2.14 3.67 29.57
C GLY A 309 -0.76 3.13 29.90
N GLY A 310 -0.70 2.20 30.85
CA GLY A 310 0.55 1.59 31.32
C GLY A 310 0.85 1.95 32.77
N ALA A 311 1.44 1.02 33.52
CA ALA A 311 1.84 1.23 34.91
C ALA A 311 2.85 2.39 35.12
N GLY A 312 3.58 2.78 34.07
CA GLY A 312 4.48 3.94 34.08
C GLY A 312 3.80 5.28 33.79
N LEU A 313 2.50 5.30 33.47
CA LEU A 313 1.81 6.53 33.10
C LEU A 313 1.61 7.40 34.35
N GLN A 314 2.10 8.64 34.30
CA GLN A 314 1.92 9.57 35.41
C GLN A 314 0.43 9.90 35.61
N GLU A 315 -0.05 9.88 36.86
CA GLU A 315 -1.44 10.19 37.21
C GLU A 315 -1.90 11.59 36.76
N SER A 316 -0.95 12.50 36.54
CA SER A 316 -1.20 13.84 36.03
C SER A 316 -1.52 13.88 34.54
N VAL A 317 -1.23 12.83 33.78
CA VAL A 317 -1.53 12.75 32.34
C VAL A 317 -3.02 12.51 32.14
N LYS A 318 -3.67 13.43 31.44
CA LYS A 318 -5.11 13.36 31.11
C LYS A 318 -5.31 13.79 29.66
N MET A 319 -6.28 13.17 28.99
CA MET A 319 -6.72 13.66 27.68
C MET A 319 -7.34 15.06 27.85
N ARG A 320 -6.92 15.99 26.99
CA ARG A 320 -7.47 17.35 26.94
C ARG A 320 -8.85 17.28 26.29
N GLU A 321 -9.90 17.71 27.00
CA GLU A 321 -11.27 17.82 26.46
C GLU A 321 -11.64 19.26 26.08
N ASP A 322 -10.80 20.22 26.44
CA ASP A 322 -10.98 21.66 26.23
C ASP A 322 -10.47 22.16 24.86
N LEU A 323 -10.01 21.25 23.99
CA LEU A 323 -9.58 21.55 22.63
C LEU A 323 -10.30 20.66 21.60
N PRO A 324 -11.60 20.88 21.36
CA PRO A 324 -12.37 20.07 20.41
C PRO A 324 -11.88 20.18 18.95
N GLU A 325 -11.08 21.20 18.63
CA GLU A 325 -10.51 21.45 17.29
C GLU A 325 -8.98 21.37 17.24
N ALA A 326 -8.30 20.84 18.27
CA ALA A 326 -6.83 20.75 18.21
C ALA A 326 -6.36 19.80 17.11
N GLY A 327 -5.59 20.33 16.16
CA GLY A 327 -4.95 19.55 15.10
C GLY A 327 -5.72 19.51 13.77
N ILE A 328 -6.82 20.25 13.64
CA ILE A 328 -7.41 20.64 12.34
C ILE A 328 -6.92 22.03 11.96
#